data_AF-A0A9D6MLB4-F1
#
_entry.id   AF-A0A9D6MLB4-F1
#
_cell.length_a   1.000
_cell.length_b   1.000
_cell.length_c   1.000
_cell.angle_alpha   90.00
_cell.angle_beta   90.00
_cell.angle_gamma   90.00
#
_symmetry.space_group_name_H-M   'P 1'
#
loop_
_entity.id
_entity.type
_entity.pdbx_description
1 polymer ?
#
loop_
_entity_poly.entity_id
_entity_poly.type
_entity_poly.pdbx_seq_one_letter_code
_entity_poly.pdbx_strand_id
1 'polypeptide(L)' 'MDAQVKEFERRDLGEDIRRSGSGKMLRRSRTTSITLDHNLIEKLRAKGVKRGLGYQTMLKMIVMEHLDEY' A
#
# COMPACT_ATOMS: atom_id res chain seq x y z
N MET A 1 -12.34 -16.44 9.24
CA MET A 1 -11.85 -15.09 8.86
C MET A 1 -10.96 -14.62 10.00
N ASP A 2 -9.78 -14.07 9.73
CA ASP A 2 -8.91 -13.25 10.64
C ASP A 2 -7.41 -13.54 10.55
N ALA A 3 -6.96 -14.57 9.81
CA ALA A 3 -5.53 -14.75 9.56
C ALA A 3 -4.98 -13.64 8.65
N GLN A 4 -5.72 -13.32 7.59
CA GLN A 4 -5.35 -12.31 6.59
C GLN A 4 -5.45 -10.87 7.13
N VAL A 5 -6.43 -10.60 8.01
CA VAL A 5 -6.56 -9.31 8.71
C VAL A 5 -5.43 -9.14 9.72
N LYS A 6 -5.11 -10.18 10.51
CA LYS A 6 -3.96 -10.14 11.43
C LYS A 6 -2.63 -10.02 10.72
N GLU A 7 -2.49 -10.61 9.53
CA GLU A 7 -1.28 -10.45 8.71
C GLU A 7 -1.14 -9.02 8.21
N PHE A 8 -2.24 -8.41 7.75
CA PHE A 8 -2.30 -7.02 7.32
C PHE A 8 -1.97 -6.03 8.46
N GLU A 9 -2.49 -6.28 9.67
CA GLU A 9 -2.20 -5.48 10.86
C GLU A 9 -0.76 -5.65 11.36
N ARG A 10 -0.22 -6.87 11.33
CA ARG A 10 1.14 -7.15 11.82
C ARG A 10 2.25 -6.72 10.87
N ARG A 11 2.04 -6.77 9.55
CA ARG A 11 3.17 -6.71 8.60
C ARG A 11 3.47 -5.35 7.98
N ASP A 12 2.52 -4.43 7.82
CA ASP A 12 2.78 -3.36 6.82
C ASP A 12 2.25 -1.96 7.10
N LEU A 13 1.29 -1.75 8.01
CA LEU A 13 0.75 -0.39 8.25
C LEU A 13 1.42 0.32 9.43
N GLY A 14 1.69 -0.39 10.51
CA GLY A 14 2.19 0.23 11.74
C GLY A 14 3.63 0.73 11.63
N GLU A 15 4.49 0.03 10.88
CA GLU A 15 5.89 0.45 10.69
C GLU A 15 6.03 1.53 9.61
N ASP A 16 5.34 1.41 8.48
CA ASP A 16 5.40 2.38 7.38
C ASP A 16 4.88 3.76 7.78
N ILE A 17 3.80 3.84 8.59
CA ILE A 17 3.29 5.11 9.12
C ILE A 17 4.30 5.76 10.07
N ARG A 18 4.98 4.97 10.91
CA ARG A 18 5.99 5.48 11.85
C ARG A 18 7.28 5.92 11.16
N ARG A 19 7.73 5.19 10.14
CA ARG A 19 8.94 5.54 9.38
C ARG A 19 8.75 6.73 8.44
N SER A 20 7.56 6.92 7.90
CA SER A 20 7.31 7.98 6.90
C SER A 20 7.15 9.38 7.47
N GLY A 21 7.07 9.56 8.81
CA GLY A 21 6.97 10.87 9.47
C GLY A 21 5.77 11.73 9.02
N SER A 22 4.88 11.17 8.22
CA SER A 22 3.91 11.91 7.42
C SER A 22 2.58 11.89 8.14
N GLY A 23 2.46 12.74 9.16
CA GLY A 23 1.21 13.09 9.84
C GLY A 23 0.20 13.85 8.96
N LYS A 24 0.20 13.64 7.63
CA LYS A 24 -0.91 14.04 6.78
C LYS A 24 -1.88 12.88 6.71
N MET A 25 -2.87 12.91 7.60
CA MET A 25 -4.06 12.06 7.53
C MET A 25 -4.55 12.00 6.07
N LEU A 26 -4.31 10.87 5.41
CA LEU A 26 -5.07 10.48 4.23
C LEU A 26 -6.54 10.50 4.66
N ARG A 27 -7.24 11.55 4.24
CA ARG A 27 -8.69 11.75 4.28
C ARG A 27 -9.39 10.39 4.34
N ARG A 28 -10.07 10.09 5.46
CA ARG A 28 -10.62 8.76 5.85
C ARG A 28 -10.90 7.86 4.64
N SER A 29 -9.90 7.07 4.23
CA SER A 29 -10.05 6.12 3.14
C SER A 29 -10.77 4.89 3.66
N ARG A 30 -11.83 4.45 2.98
CA ARG A 30 -12.46 3.17 3.29
C ARG A 30 -11.45 2.06 3.00
N THR A 31 -11.22 1.19 3.98
CA THR A 31 -10.33 0.05 3.81
C THR A 31 -10.95 -0.90 2.78
N THR A 32 -10.19 -1.24 1.75
CA THR A 32 -10.59 -2.20 0.71
C THR A 32 -9.60 -3.35 0.71
N SER A 33 -10.12 -4.57 0.64
CA SER A 33 -9.31 -5.76 0.44
C SER A 33 -9.27 -6.10 -1.05
N ILE A 34 -8.07 -6.11 -1.62
CA ILE A 34 -7.82 -6.59 -2.98
C ILE A 34 -6.75 -7.68 -2.90
N THR A 35 -6.96 -8.76 -3.63
CA THR A 35 -5.98 -9.84 -3.74
C THR A 35 -5.06 -9.51 -4.91
N LEU A 36 -3.75 -9.56 -4.67
CA LEU A 36 -2.73 -9.30 -5.68
C LEU A 36 -1.90 -10.57 -5.87
N ASP A 37 -1.51 -10.84 -7.11
CA ASP A 37 -0.53 -11.88 -7.41
C ASP A 37 0.82 -11.56 -6.73
N HIS A 38 1.54 -12.60 -6.30
CA HIS A 38 2.81 -12.43 -5.59
C HIS A 38 3.86 -11.69 -6.45
N ASN A 39 3.93 -11.96 -7.76
CA ASN A 39 4.85 -11.29 -8.67
C ASN A 39 4.54 -9.78 -8.77
N LEU A 40 3.25 -9.41 -8.75
CA LEU A 40 2.85 -8.02 -8.74
C LEU A 40 3.29 -7.31 -7.45
N ILE A 41 3.16 -7.97 -6.29
CA ILE A 41 3.64 -7.43 -5.01
C ILE A 41 5.15 -7.16 -5.05
N GLU A 42 5.95 -8.11 -5.55
CA GLU A 42 7.40 -7.96 -5.65
C GLU A 42 7.80 -6.79 -6.56
N LYS A 43 7.13 -6.65 -7.72
CA LYS A 43 7.35 -5.50 -8.62
C LYS A 43 7.00 -4.17 -7.96
N LEU A 44 5.89 -4.11 -7.23
CA LEU A 44 5.47 -2.92 -6.51
C LEU A 44 6.42 -2.57 -5.37
N ARG A 45 6.93 -3.56 -4.63
CA ARG A 45 7.98 -3.37 -3.60
C ARG A 45 9.25 -2.79 -4.23
N ALA A 46 9.75 -3.40 -5.29
CA ALA A 46 10.95 -2.93 -5.98
C ALA A 46 10.80 -1.50 -6.51
N LYS A 47 9.61 -1.12 -6.99
CA LYS A 47 9.32 0.24 -7.46
C LYS A 47 9.14 1.24 -6.30
N GLY A 48 8.49 0.81 -5.23
CA GLY A 48 8.21 1.62 -4.05
C GLY A 48 9.46 1.96 -3.24
N VAL A 49 10.38 1.00 -3.06
CA VAL A 49 11.64 1.19 -2.31
C VAL A 49 12.48 2.35 -2.87
N LYS A 50 12.54 2.49 -4.20
CA LYS A 50 13.25 3.60 -4.87
C LYS A 50 12.69 4.98 -4.51
N ARG A 51 11.46 5.04 -4.01
CA ARG A 51 10.74 6.26 -3.64
C ARG A 51 10.46 6.35 -2.13
N GLY A 52 10.95 5.39 -1.33
CA GLY A 52 10.67 5.32 0.11
C GLY A 52 9.22 4.96 0.44
N LEU A 53 8.53 4.22 -0.42
CA LEU A 53 7.12 3.87 -0.29
C LEU A 53 6.89 2.36 -0.19
N GLY A 54 5.93 1.94 0.63
CA GLY A 54 5.42 0.57 0.66
C GLY A 54 4.65 0.21 -0.62
N TYR A 55 4.51 -1.10 -0.90
CA TYR A 55 3.89 -1.58 -2.14
C TYR A 55 2.43 -1.15 -2.28
N GLN A 56 1.69 -1.03 -1.16
CA GLN A 56 0.30 -0.60 -1.14
C GLN A 56 0.16 0.86 -1.58
N THR A 57 1.05 1.73 -1.09
CA THR A 57 1.08 3.15 -1.48
C THR A 57 1.51 3.30 -2.94
N MET A 58 2.50 2.52 -3.37
CA MET A 58 2.92 2.49 -4.78
C MET A 58 1.78 2.06 -5.70
N LEU A 59 1.00 1.06 -5.31
CA LEU A 59 -0.17 0.61 -6.06
C LEU A 59 -1.22 1.72 -6.17
N LYS A 60 -1.56 2.37 -5.06
CA LYS A 60 -2.53 3.48 -5.05
C LYS A 60 -2.10 4.60 -5.99
N MET A 61 -0.83 4.99 -5.99
CA MET A 61 -0.33 6.03 -6.89
C MET A 61 -0.48 5.62 -8.36
N ILE A 62 -0.06 4.40 -8.72
CA ILE A 62 -0.18 3.92 -10.11
C ILE A 62 -1.64 3.92 -10.55
N VAL A 63 -2.55 3.41 -9.72
CA VAL A 63 -3.98 3.38 -10.04
C VAL A 63 -4.51 4.80 -10.24
N MET A 64 -4.18 5.74 -9.35
CA MET A 64 -4.61 7.14 -9.47
C MET A 64 -4.03 7.82 -10.72
N GLU A 65 -2.77 7.55 -11.07
CA GLU A 65 -2.11 8.11 -12.27
C GLU A 65 -2.81 7.67 -13.58
N HIS A 66 -3.33 6.44 -13.63
CA HIS A 66 -3.94 5.88 -14.84
C HIS A 66 -5.47 5.91 -14.81
N LEU A 67 -6.08 6.40 -13.74
CA LEU A 67 -7.55 6.36 -13.58
C LEU A 67 -8.24 7.28 -14.59
N ASP A 68 -7.59 8.39 -14.94
CA ASP A 68 -8.09 9.39 -15.88
C ASP A 68 -7.72 9.08 -17.34
N GLU A 69 -6.95 8.01 -17.59
CA GLU A 69 -6.54 7.56 -18.93
C GLU A 69 -7.55 6.59 -19.58
N TYR A 70 -8.64 6.25 -18.88
CA TYR A 70 -9.71 5.36 -19.31
C TYR A 70 -11.08 6.06 -19.25
#